data_AF-A0A3B9DRM7-F1
#
_entry.id   AF-A0A3B9DRM7-F1
#
_cell.length_a   1.000
_cell.length_b   1.000
_cell.length_c   1.000
_cell.angle_alpha   90.00
_cell.angle_beta   90.00
_cell.angle_gamma   90.00
#
_symmetry.space_group_name_H-M   'P 1'
#
loop_
_entity.id
_entity.type
_entity.pdbx_description
1 polymer ?
#
loop_
_entity_poly.entity_id
_entity_poly.type
_entity_poly.pdbx_seq_one_letter_code
_entity_poly.pdbx_strand_id
1 'polypeptide(L)'
;MFDELGNKLDRVLGKFRQRGVITEPMIRDGLREVRRVLLEADVNYKVTRQFLERVQERALGEQVIKSVSPGQQVVKIVQDELAALLGEGPATLEWASSVPTVILVVGLQGSGKTTT
;
A
#
# COMPACT_ATOMS: atom_id res chain seq x y z
N MET A 1 -12.91 5.92 -6.44
CA MET A 1 -12.45 5.92 -5.03
C MET A 1 -10.93 5.70 -4.96
N PHE A 2 -10.40 4.60 -5.50
CA PHE A 2 -8.95 4.35 -5.52
C PHE A 2 -8.15 5.38 -6.35
N ASP A 3 -8.74 6.00 -7.37
CA ASP A 3 -8.02 6.96 -8.22
C ASP A 3 -7.58 8.22 -7.45
N GLU A 4 -8.40 8.70 -6.51
CA GLU A 4 -8.03 9.88 -5.71
C GLU A 4 -6.88 9.56 -4.75
N LEU A 5 -6.94 8.41 -4.09
CA LEU A 5 -5.86 7.91 -3.24
C LEU A 5 -4.57 7.71 -4.05
N GLY A 6 -4.66 7.06 -5.21
CA GLY A 6 -3.54 6.84 -6.13
C GLY A 6 -2.88 8.17 -6.52
N ASN A 7 -3.67 9.15 -6.95
CA ASN A 7 -3.17 10.48 -7.33
C ASN A 7 -2.53 11.26 -6.17
N LYS A 8 -3.02 11.08 -4.93
CA LYS A 8 -2.41 11.70 -3.74
C LYS A 8 -1.09 11.02 -3.39
N LEU A 9 -1.05 9.68 -3.40
CA LEU A 9 0.17 8.92 -3.14
C LEU A 9 1.24 9.17 -4.19
N ASP A 10 0.89 9.17 -5.48
CA ASP A 10 1.83 9.45 -6.57
C ASP A 10 2.48 10.84 -6.44
N ARG A 11 1.72 11.85 -6.00
CA ARG A 11 2.26 13.18 -5.73
C ARG A 11 3.27 13.18 -4.59
N VAL A 12 2.97 12.49 -3.49
CA VAL A 12 3.90 12.39 -2.34
C VAL A 12 5.15 11.61 -2.73
N LEU A 13 4.98 10.48 -3.41
CA LEU A 13 6.06 9.60 -3.87
C LEU A 13 6.92 10.22 -4.98
N GLY A 14 6.33 11.07 -5.83
CA GLY A 14 7.03 11.85 -6.84
C GLY A 14 8.11 12.76 -6.26
N LYS A 15 7.91 13.28 -5.04
CA LYS A 15 8.92 14.11 -4.33
C LYS A 15 10.19 13.32 -3.99
N PHE A 16 10.10 12.01 -3.82
CA PHE A 16 11.26 11.15 -3.60
C PHE A 16 11.99 10.84 -4.91
N ARG A 17 11.25 10.55 -6.00
CA ARG A 17 11.85 10.19 -7.31
C ARG A 17 12.79 11.26 -7.87
N GLN A 18 12.49 12.53 -7.63
CA GLN A 18 13.26 13.66 -8.16
C GLN A 18 14.56 13.95 -7.40
N ARG A 19 14.83 13.23 -6.29
CA ARG A 19 15.98 13.50 -5.42
C ARG A 19 17.09 12.47 -5.61
N GLY A 20 18.32 12.96 -5.83
CA GLY A 20 19.50 12.11 -5.99
C GLY A 20 20.05 11.56 -4.68
N VAL A 21 19.76 12.20 -3.55
CA VAL A 21 20.14 11.75 -2.19
C VAL A 21 18.91 11.79 -1.32
N ILE A 22 18.74 10.78 -0.47
CA ILE A 22 17.66 10.70 0.52
C ILE A 22 18.29 10.64 1.91
N THR A 23 17.80 11.48 2.82
CA THR A 23 18.21 11.47 4.23
C THR A 23 17.06 10.99 5.12
N GLU A 24 17.37 10.50 6.32
CA GLU A 24 16.37 10.04 7.28
C GLU A 24 15.29 11.10 7.60
N PRO A 25 15.61 12.40 7.83
CA PRO A 25 14.59 13.43 8.02
C PRO A 25 13.62 13.54 6.84
N MET A 26 14.13 13.42 5.60
CA MET A 26 13.31 13.51 4.39
C MET A 26 12.36 12.31 4.27
N ILE A 27 12.82 11.11 4.65
CA ILE A 27 11.97 9.92 4.72
C ILE A 27 10.85 10.16 5.73
N ARG A 28 11.18 10.60 6.95
CA ARG A 28 10.17 10.86 8.00
C ARG A 28 9.12 11.87 7.57
N ASP A 29 9.53 12.94 6.89
CA ASP A 29 8.59 13.97 6.42
C ASP A 29 7.68 13.46 5.30
N GLY A 30 8.20 12.69 4.34
CA GLY A 30 7.35 12.08 3.33
C GLY A 30 6.39 11.02 3.92
N LEU A 31 6.83 10.23 4.91
CA LEU A 31 5.95 9.28 5.60
C LEU A 31 4.84 9.97 6.40
N ARG A 32 5.06 11.19 6.90
CA ARG A 32 4.00 12.01 7.50
C ARG A 32 2.95 12.44 6.47
N GLU A 33 3.36 12.77 5.26
CA GLU A 33 2.42 13.08 4.17
C GLU A 33 1.63 11.84 3.75
N VAL A 34 2.31 10.69 3.59
CA VAL A 34 1.64 9.40 3.30
C VAL A 34 0.62 9.07 4.39
N ARG A 35 0.95 9.27 5.67
CA ARG A 35 0.01 9.09 6.79
C ARG A 35 -1.26 9.92 6.59
N ARG A 36 -1.12 11.20 6.26
CA ARG A 36 -2.26 12.11 6.08
C ARG A 36 -3.15 11.61 4.95
N VAL A 37 -2.56 11.24 3.82
CA VAL A 37 -3.27 10.72 2.65
C VAL A 37 -4.06 9.45 2.97
N LEU A 38 -3.45 8.52 3.71
CA LEU A 38 -4.11 7.27 4.11
C LEU A 38 -5.29 7.52 5.06
N LEU A 39 -5.14 8.43 6.03
CA LEU A 39 -6.22 8.75 6.97
C LEU A 39 -7.36 9.52 6.30
N GLU A 40 -7.06 10.42 5.36
CA GLU A 40 -8.08 11.11 4.54
C GLU A 40 -8.87 10.14 3.65
N ALA A 41 -8.30 8.98 3.32
CA ALA A 41 -8.94 7.94 2.51
C ALA A 41 -9.68 6.89 3.35
N ASP A 42 -10.04 7.24 4.60
CA ASP A 42 -10.74 6.36 5.55
C ASP A 42 -10.02 5.03 5.88
N VAL A 43 -8.69 4.98 5.71
CA VAL A 43 -7.91 3.81 6.12
C VAL A 43 -7.78 3.79 7.64
N ASN A 44 -8.02 2.61 8.24
CA ASN A 44 -7.96 2.42 9.68
C ASN A 44 -6.60 2.88 10.27
N TYR A 45 -6.67 3.69 11.33
CA TYR A 45 -5.47 4.24 11.99
C TYR A 45 -4.44 3.18 12.40
N LYS A 46 -4.85 2.03 12.92
CA LYS A 46 -3.94 0.97 13.35
C LYS A 46 -3.18 0.38 12.15
N VAL A 47 -3.90 0.13 11.06
CA VAL A 47 -3.33 -0.37 9.79
C VAL A 47 -2.34 0.64 9.24
N THR A 48 -2.73 1.91 9.14
CA THR A 48 -1.86 2.99 8.69
C THR A 48 -0.59 3.11 9.54
N ARG A 49 -0.72 3.01 10.87
CA ARG A 49 0.43 3.10 11.78
C ARG A 49 1.42 1.95 11.54
N GLN A 50 0.94 0.71 11.52
CA GLN A 50 1.77 -0.48 11.31
C GLN A 50 2.43 -0.48 9.92
N PHE A 51 1.69 -0.07 8.89
CA PHE A 51 2.22 0.09 7.53
C PHE A 51 3.41 1.07 7.51
N LEU A 52 3.26 2.26 8.09
CA LEU A 52 4.31 3.26 8.10
C LEU A 52 5.54 2.85 8.93
N GLU A 53 5.35 2.11 10.02
CA GLU A 53 6.44 1.56 10.83
C GLU A 53 7.30 0.60 9.99
N ARG A 54 6.68 -0.34 9.26
CA ARG A 54 7.40 -1.26 8.37
C ARG A 54 8.12 -0.55 7.22
N VAL A 55 7.45 0.42 6.58
CA VAL A 55 8.07 1.22 5.52
C VAL A 55 9.29 1.98 6.05
N GLN A 56 9.19 2.58 7.23
CA GLN A 56 10.30 3.33 7.84
C GLN A 56 11.48 2.41 8.16
N GLU A 57 11.22 1.25 8.77
CA GLU A 57 12.25 0.27 9.10
C GLU A 57 12.99 -0.21 7.86
N ARG A 58 12.26 -0.57 6.79
CA ARG A 58 12.86 -0.98 5.51
C ARG A 58 13.63 0.16 4.85
N ALA A 59 13.09 1.37 4.83
CA ALA A 59 13.73 2.52 4.19
C ALA A 59 15.04 2.96 4.88
N LEU A 60 15.20 2.67 6.17
CA LEU A 60 16.42 2.96 6.93
C LEU A 60 17.39 1.76 6.99
N GLY A 61 16.86 0.54 6.98
CA GLY A 61 17.65 -0.69 7.12
C GLY A 61 18.20 -1.27 5.82
N GLU A 62 17.59 -0.94 4.67
CA GLU A 62 18.04 -1.48 3.39
C GLU A 62 19.26 -0.70 2.87
N GLN A 63 20.37 -1.39 2.64
CA GLN A 63 21.53 -0.78 1.98
C GLN A 63 21.09 -0.26 0.60
N VAL A 64 21.38 1.00 0.31
CA VAL A 64 21.07 1.61 -0.98
C VAL A 64 21.72 0.78 -2.07
N ILE A 65 20.89 0.16 -2.91
CA ILE A 65 21.38 -0.67 -4.02
C ILE A 65 22.04 0.29 -5.01
N LYS A 66 23.36 0.13 -5.24
CA LYS A 66 24.17 1.08 -6.04
C LYS A 66 23.67 1.30 -7.48
N SER A 67 22.80 0.44 -8.01
CA SER A 67 22.27 0.50 -9.37
C SER A 67 20.91 1.21 -9.50
N VAL A 68 20.28 1.64 -8.40
CA VAL A 68 18.97 2.30 -8.40
C VAL A 68 19.06 3.60 -7.61
N SER A 69 18.33 4.65 -8.03
CA SER A 69 18.33 5.90 -7.28
C SER A 69 17.68 5.69 -5.89
N PRO A 70 18.21 6.30 -4.82
CA PRO A 70 17.66 6.12 -3.47
C PRO A 70 16.17 6.49 -3.38
N GLY A 71 15.75 7.52 -4.13
CA GLY A 71 14.36 7.92 -4.23
C GLY A 71 13.46 6.84 -4.82
N GLN A 72 13.90 6.15 -5.88
CA GLN A 72 13.13 5.04 -6.44
C GLN A 72 13.07 3.83 -5.51
N GLN A 73 14.12 3.58 -4.72
CA GLN A 73 14.13 2.52 -3.73
C GLN A 73 13.07 2.75 -2.64
N VAL A 74 12.94 3.97 -2.13
CA VAL A 74 11.86 4.32 -1.18
C VAL A 74 10.47 4.11 -1.80
N VAL A 75 10.28 4.52 -3.05
CA VAL A 75 9.00 4.30 -3.75
C VAL A 75 8.68 2.82 -3.89
N LYS A 76 9.69 2.00 -4.22
CA LYS A 76 9.54 0.54 -4.28
C LYS A 76 9.13 -0.04 -2.93
N ILE A 77 9.80 0.34 -1.84
CA ILE A 77 9.47 -0.13 -0.48
C ILE A 77 8.00 0.17 -0.15
N VAL A 78 7.53 1.39 -0.45
CA VAL A 78 6.12 1.76 -0.22
C VAL A 78 5.19 0.89 -1.06
N GLN A 79 5.51 0.66 -2.34
CA GLN A 79 4.68 -0.14 -3.23
C GLN A 79 4.65 -1.62 -2.84
N ASP A 80 5.78 -2.19 -2.43
CA ASP A 80 5.88 -3.57 -1.91
C ASP A 80 5.03 -3.73 -0.64
N GLU A 81 5.12 -2.79 0.29
CA GLU A 81 4.31 -2.82 1.52
C GLU A 81 2.81 -2.63 1.25
N LEU A 82 2.44 -1.84 0.23
CA LEU A 82 1.03 -1.69 -0.17
C LEU A 82 0.51 -2.99 -0.79
N ALA A 83 1.32 -3.65 -1.62
CA ALA A 83 0.97 -4.94 -2.19
C ALA A 83 0.79 -6.00 -1.10
N ALA A 84 1.75 -6.10 -0.16
CA ALA A 84 1.64 -7.00 0.97
C ALA A 84 0.41 -6.73 1.85
N LEU A 85 0.05 -5.45 2.04
CA LEU A 85 -1.13 -5.07 2.80
C LEU A 85 -2.45 -5.48 2.12
N LEU A 86 -2.53 -5.35 0.80
CA LEU A 86 -3.73 -5.68 0.03
C LEU A 86 -3.87 -7.18 -0.27
N GLY A 87 -2.80 -7.94 -0.10
CA GLY A 87 -2.75 -9.38 -0.29
C GLY A 87 -1.74 -9.78 -1.36
N GLU A 88 -1.03 -10.88 -1.12
CA GLU A 88 -0.04 -11.42 -2.04
C GLU A 88 -0.73 -12.24 -3.14
N GLY A 89 -0.98 -11.60 -4.28
CA GLY A 89 -1.39 -12.26 -5.52
C GLY A 89 -2.90 -12.31 -5.77
N PRO A 90 -3.31 -12.82 -6.95
CA PRO A 90 -4.70 -12.92 -7.32
C PRO A 90 -5.42 -13.94 -6.42
N ALA A 91 -6.45 -13.49 -5.71
CA ALA A 91 -7.34 -14.39 -4.99
C ALA A 91 -8.14 -15.22 -6.01
N THR A 92 -7.74 -16.48 -6.21
CA THR A 92 -8.48 -17.43 -7.04
C THR A 92 -9.57 -18.11 -6.23
N LEU A 93 -10.74 -18.31 -6.83
CA LEU A 93 -11.78 -19.16 -6.26
C LEU A 93 -11.34 -20.62 -6.27
N GLU A 94 -11.39 -21.28 -5.12
CA GLU A 94 -11.22 -22.72 -5.01
C GLU A 94 -12.53 -23.42 -5.40
N TRP A 95 -12.44 -24.36 -6.35
CA TRP A 95 -13.58 -25.14 -6.82
C TRP A 95 -13.65 -26.48 -6.10
N ALA A 96 -14.87 -26.96 -5.82
CA ALA A 96 -15.06 -28.27 -5.22
C ALA A 96 -14.58 -29.38 -6.18
N SER A 97 -13.94 -30.41 -5.62
CA SER A 97 -13.45 -31.58 -6.37
C SER A 97 -14.57 -32.42 -6.99
N SER A 98 -15.78 -32.35 -6.43
CA SER A 98 -17.00 -32.97 -6.97
C SER A 98 -18.13 -31.93 -6.98
N VAL A 99 -18.87 -31.87 -8.08
CA VAL A 99 -19.96 -30.90 -8.26
C VAL A 99 -21.17 -31.19 -7.35
N PRO A 100 -21.91 -30.16 -6.87
CA PRO A 100 -21.74 -28.73 -7.17
C PRO A 100 -20.80 -27.99 -6.19
N THR A 101 -20.18 -26.90 -6.66
CA THR A 101 -19.52 -25.90 -5.78
C THR A 101 -20.58 -24.97 -5.21
N VAL A 102 -20.65 -24.84 -3.89
CA VAL A 102 -21.59 -23.96 -3.19
C VAL A 102 -20.85 -22.73 -2.67
N ILE A 103 -21.25 -21.54 -3.14
CA ILE A 103 -20.67 -20.26 -2.73
C ILE A 103 -21.69 -19.51 -1.88
N LEU A 104 -21.33 -19.19 -0.63
CA LEU A 104 -22.14 -18.37 0.26
C LEU A 104 -21.71 -16.91 0.18
N VAL A 105 -22.58 -16.05 -0.36
CA VAL A 105 -22.36 -14.60 -0.40
C VAL A 105 -23.00 -13.96 0.83
N VAL A 106 -22.18 -13.39 1.73
CA VAL A 106 -22.64 -12.67 2.93
C VAL A 106 -22.16 -11.23 2.93
N GLY A 107 -22.97 -10.34 3.49
CA GLY A 107 -22.64 -8.93 3.62
C GLY A 107 -23.77 -8.15 4.28
N LEU A 108 -23.47 -6.94 4.74
CA LEU A 108 -24.47 -6.05 5.34
C LEU A 108 -25.56 -5.64 4.32
N GLN A 109 -26.67 -5.09 4.79
CA GLN A 109 -27.69 -4.54 3.89
C GLN A 109 -27.08 -3.43 3.02
N GLY A 110 -27.40 -3.42 1.73
CA GLY A 110 -26.86 -2.42 0.79
C GLY A 110 -25.41 -2.63 0.35
N SER A 111 -24.74 -3.70 0.80
CA SER A 111 -23.34 -4.01 0.42
C SER A 111 -23.16 -4.58 -1.00
N GLY A 112 -24.23 -4.64 -1.80
CA GLY A 112 -24.16 -5.14 -3.17
C GLY A 112 -24.26 -6.66 -3.33
N LYS A 113 -24.40 -7.46 -2.26
CA LYS A 113 -24.46 -8.94 -2.30
C LYS A 113 -25.47 -9.60 -3.27
N THR A 114 -26.45 -8.88 -3.81
CA THR A 114 -27.42 -9.39 -4.82
C THR A 114 -27.10 -8.84 -6.24
N THR A 115 -26.23 -7.85 -6.32
CA THR A 115 -25.82 -7.14 -7.54
C THR A 115 -24.43 -7.57 -8.03
N THR A 116 -23.54 -7.96 -7.12
CA THR A 116 -22.13 -8.32 -7.37
C THR A 116 -21.96 -9.56 -8.23
#